data_AF-A0A962YLE5-F1
#
_entry.id   AF-A0A962YLE5-F1
#
_cell.length_a   1.000
_cell.length_b   1.000
_cell.length_c   1.000
_cell.angle_alpha   90.00
_cell.angle_beta   90.00
_cell.angle_gamma   90.00
#
_symmetry.space_group_name_H-M   'P 1'
#
loop_
_entity.id
_entity.type
_entity.pdbx_description
1 polymer ?
#
loop_
_entity_poly.entity_id
_entity_poly.type
_entity_poly.pdbx_seq_one_letter_code
_entity_poly.pdbx_strand_id
1 'polypeptide(L)' 'MIAAFIRHLMIATLIVLLHAPLAYQASTLHADLAPGMGLQDLSLVSQLSLLLLLALPYAALALFGIRWNPPRARLGEYDC' A
#
# COMPACT_ATOMS: atom_id res chain seq x y z
N MET A 1 11.43 -5.51 28.10
CA MET A 1 11.22 -4.17 27.51
C MET A 1 11.91 -4.03 26.14
N ILE A 2 13.22 -4.30 26.04
CA ILE A 2 13.99 -4.20 24.78
C ILE A 2 13.48 -5.13 23.67
N ALA A 3 13.20 -6.40 23.96
CA ALA A 3 12.72 -7.35 22.95
C ALA A 3 11.38 -6.95 22.31
N ALA A 4 10.48 -6.33 23.09
CA ALA A 4 9.21 -5.83 22.58
C ALA A 4 9.44 -4.64 21.63
N PHE A 5 10.33 -3.70 22.00
CA PHE A 5 10.69 -2.57 21.15
C PHE A 5 11.28 -3.02 19.81
N ILE A 6 12.24 -3.95 19.84
CA ILE A 6 12.85 -4.50 18.61
C ILE A 6 11.78 -5.14 17.71
N ARG A 7 10.86 -5.93 18.28
CA ARG A 7 9.76 -6.53 17.52
C ARG A 7 8.88 -5.47 16.84
N HIS A 8 8.54 -4.38 17.53
CA HIS A 8 7.75 -3.30 16.93
C HIS A 8 8.51 -2.60 15.80
N LEU A 9 9.80 -2.33 16.00
CA LEU A 9 10.64 -1.73 14.97
C LEU A 9 10.71 -2.63 13.73
N MET A 10 10.92 -3.94 13.91
CA MET A 10 10.94 -4.91 12.80
C MET A 10 9.62 -4.95 12.03
N ILE A 11 8.49 -4.94 12.74
CA ILE A 11 7.16 -4.94 12.11
C ILE A 11 6.94 -3.63 11.33
N ALA A 12 7.29 -2.48 11.91
CA ALA A 12 7.19 -1.20 11.23
C ALA A 12 8.04 -1.15 9.96
N THR A 13 9.29 -1.60 10.05
CA THR A 13 10.19 -1.70 8.89
C THR A 13 9.63 -2.65 7.83
N LEU A 14 9.10 -3.81 8.23
CA LEU A 14 8.47 -4.76 7.32
C LEU A 14 7.27 -4.15 6.59
N ILE A 15 6.41 -3.41 7.30
CA ILE A 15 5.27 -2.72 6.69
C ILE A 15 5.76 -1.72 5.66
N VAL A 16 6.73 -0.86 6.00
CA VAL A 16 7.27 0.13 5.08
C VAL A 16 7.87 -0.54 3.84
N LEU A 17 8.69 -1.59 4.03
CA LEU A 17 9.30 -2.32 2.93
C LEU A 17 8.28 -2.96 1.99
N LEU A 18 7.19 -3.51 2.53
CA LEU A 18 6.14 -4.14 1.73
C LEU A 18 5.31 -3.10 0.95
N HIS A 19 5.13 -1.89 1.46
CA HIS A 19 4.29 -0.86 0.82
C HIS A 19 5.08 0.15 -0.02
N ALA A 20 6.39 0.28 0.17
CA ALA A 20 7.23 1.20 -0.61
C ALA A 20 7.16 0.96 -2.14
N PRO A 21 7.16 -0.30 -2.64
CA PRO A 21 7.01 -0.55 -4.07
C PRO A 21 5.68 -0.06 -4.63
N LEU A 22 4.58 -0.21 -3.87
CA LEU A 22 3.26 0.29 -4.25
C LEU A 22 3.27 1.82 -4.37
N ALA A 23 3.82 2.51 -3.36
CA ALA A 23 3.91 3.96 -3.35
C ALA A 23 4.76 4.48 -4.52
N TYR A 24 5.90 3.82 -4.78
CA TYR A 24 6.76 4.15 -5.91
C TYR A 24 6.01 3.98 -7.24
N GLN A 25 5.42 2.81 -7.49
CA GLN A 25 4.70 2.55 -8.74
C GLN A 25 3.50 3.49 -8.93
N ALA A 26 2.76 3.79 -7.87
CA ALA A 26 1.66 4.75 -7.95
C ALA A 26 2.16 6.14 -8.33
N SER A 27 3.30 6.58 -7.77
CA SER A 27 3.87 7.90 -8.09
C SER A 27 4.38 7.99 -9.53
N THR A 28 5.00 6.93 -10.06
CA THR A 28 5.46 6.90 -11.46
C THR A 28 4.28 6.94 -12.42
N LEU A 29 3.25 6.11 -12.17
CA LEU A 29 2.05 6.10 -12.99
C LEU A 29 1.29 7.43 -12.93
N HIS A 30 1.28 8.09 -11.76
CA HIS A 30 0.68 9.41 -11.64
C HIS A 30 1.43 10.49 -12.43
N ALA A 31 2.76 10.44 -12.46
CA ALA A 31 3.57 11.36 -13.25
C ALA A 31 3.36 11.18 -14.76
N ASP A 32 3.00 9.97 -15.20
CA ASP A 32 2.75 9.65 -16.61
C ASP A 32 1.30 9.96 -17.07
N LEU A 33 0.38 10.23 -16.13
CA LEU A 33 -1.01 10.57 -16.45
C LEU A 33 -1.12 12.06 -16.83
N ALA A 34 -1.65 12.34 -18.02
CA ALA A 34 -1.98 13.73 -18.38
C ALA A 34 -3.31 14.18 -17.73
N PRO A 35 -3.60 15.49 -17.69
CA PRO A 35 -4.80 16.03 -17.06
C PRO A 35 -6.07 15.40 -17.65
N GLY A 36 -6.93 14.87 -16.78
CA GLY A 36 -8.19 14.24 -17.17
C GLY A 36 -8.13 12.73 -17.40
N MET A 37 -6.93 12.12 -17.38
CA MET A 37 -6.81 10.66 -17.35
C MET A 37 -6.92 10.12 -15.92
N GLY A 38 -7.66 9.04 -15.77
CA GLY A 38 -7.85 8.31 -14.52
C GLY A 38 -7.16 6.95 -14.51
N LEU A 39 -7.32 6.22 -13.40
CA LEU A 39 -6.81 4.84 -13.25
C LEU A 39 -7.29 3.89 -14.37
N GLN A 40 -8.51 4.12 -14.88
CA GLN A 40 -9.13 3.33 -15.94
C GLN A 40 -8.44 3.47 -17.30
N ASP A 41 -7.71 4.57 -17.52
CA ASP A 41 -6.99 4.85 -18.76
C ASP A 41 -5.58 4.23 -18.76
N LEU A 42 -5.13 3.71 -17.62
CA LEU A 42 -3.88 2.96 -17.52
C LEU A 42 -3.99 1.61 -18.23
N SER A 43 -2.84 1.09 -18.67
CA SER A 43 -2.76 -0.25 -19.23
C SER A 43 -3.26 -1.30 -18.21
N LEU A 44 -3.85 -2.38 -18.72
CA LEU A 44 -4.33 -3.49 -17.89
C LEU A 44 -3.21 -4.08 -17.03
N VAL A 45 -1.99 -4.13 -17.55
CA VAL A 45 -0.80 -4.58 -16.81
C VAL A 45 -0.52 -3.67 -15.61
N SER A 46 -0.59 -2.35 -15.79
CA SER A 46 -0.39 -1.37 -14.72
C SER A 46 -1.48 -1.46 -13.64
N GLN A 47 -2.73 -1.69 -14.03
CA GLN A 47 -3.84 -1.88 -13.09
C GLN A 47 -3.67 -3.18 -12.29
N LEU A 48 -3.32 -4.28 -12.95
CA LEU A 48 -3.04 -5.57 -12.29
C LEU A 48 -1.83 -5.48 -11.36
N SER A 49 -0.77 -4.77 -11.76
CA SER A 49 0.41 -4.60 -10.89
C SER A 49 0.07 -3.79 -9.64
N LEU A 50 -0.74 -2.74 -9.76
CA LEU A 50 -1.22 -1.96 -8.61
C LEU A 50 -2.07 -2.82 -7.67
N LEU A 51 -3.00 -3.62 -8.21
CA LEU A 51 -3.81 -4.55 -7.41
C LEU A 51 -2.94 -5.59 -6.70
N LEU A 52 -1.95 -6.14 -7.39
CA LEU A 52 -1.03 -7.13 -6.82
C LEU A 52 -0.18 -6.52 -5.71
N LEU A 53 0.43 -5.36 -5.95
CA LEU A 53 1.22 -4.64 -4.95
C LEU A 53 0.39 -4.13 -3.77
N LEU A 54 -0.93 -3.93 -3.96
CA LEU A 54 -1.84 -3.62 -2.88
C LEU A 54 -2.14 -4.88 -2.05
N ALA A 55 -2.41 -6.03 -2.67
CA ALA A 55 -2.84 -7.24 -1.98
C ALA A 55 -1.68 -8.02 -1.31
N LEU A 56 -0.51 -8.05 -1.95
CA LEU A 56 0.65 -8.82 -1.52
C LEU A 56 1.14 -8.47 -0.09
N PRO A 57 1.22 -7.18 0.31
CA PRO A 57 1.58 -6.81 1.68
C PRO A 57 0.66 -7.41 2.73
N TYR A 58 -0.66 -7.42 2.48
CA TYR A 58 -1.63 -8.00 3.42
C TYR A 58 -1.47 -9.52 3.52
N ALA A 59 -1.26 -10.20 2.40
CA ALA A 59 -0.99 -11.63 2.39
C ALA A 59 0.30 -11.96 3.16
N ALA A 60 1.38 -11.22 2.94
CA ALA A 60 2.64 -11.38 3.64
C ALA A 60 2.47 -11.17 5.16
N LEU A 61 1.82 -10.07 5.58
CA LEU A 61 1.59 -9.79 7.00
C LEU A 61 0.70 -10.86 7.65
N ALA A 62 -0.30 -11.39 6.93
CA ALA A 62 -1.14 -12.48 7.41
C ALA A 62 -0.34 -13.78 7.64
N LEU A 63 0.60 -14.12 6.76
CA LEU A 63 1.50 -15.28 6.93
C LEU A 63 2.37 -15.15 8.18
N PHE A 64 2.78 -13.93 8.54
CA PHE A 64 3.53 -13.65 9.77
C PHE A 64 2.63 -13.50 11.02
N GLY A 65 1.31 -13.70 10.90
CA GLY A 65 0.36 -13.52 12.00
C GLY A 65 0.22 -12.06 12.47
N ILE A 66 0.66 -11.10 11.65
CA ILE A 66 0.59 -9.67 11.95
C ILE A 66 -0.78 -9.16 11.50
N ARG A 67 -1.67 -8.90 12.46
CA ARG A 67 -2.97 -8.26 12.20
C ARG A 67 -2.75 -6.77 11.91
N TRP A 68 -2.54 -6.45 10.64
CA TRP A 68 -2.50 -5.06 10.17
C TRP A 68 -3.88 -4.67 9.65
N ASN A 69 -4.58 -3.81 10.39
CA ASN A 69 -5.78 -3.13 9.94
C ASN A 69 -5.38 -1.65 9.79
N PRO A 70 -5.02 -1.17 8.59
CA PRO A 70 -4.72 0.24 8.43
C PRO A 70 -5.94 1.04 8.90
N PRO A 71 -5.75 2.20 9.53
CA PRO A 71 -6.86 3.10 9.76
C PRO A 71 -7.51 3.34 8.40
N ARG A 72 -8.70 2.75 8.21
CA ARG A 72 -9.46 2.95 6.98
C ARG A 72 -9.60 4.46 6.88
N ALA A 73 -9.07 5.05 5.81
CA ALA A 73 -9.39 6.43 5.49
C ALA A 73 -10.92 6.49 5.59
N ARG A 74 -11.43 7.34 6.49
CA ARG A 74 -12.86 7.49 6.68
C ARG A 74 -13.42 7.93 5.34
N LEU A 75 -13.90 6.98 4.54
CA LEU A 75 -14.41 7.16 3.18
C LEU A 75 -15.76 7.92 3.18
N GLY A 76 -15.96 8.83 4.14
CA GLY A 76 -17.22 9.55 4.36
C GLY A 76 -17.09 10.79 5.24
N GLU A 77 -15.89 11.40 5.37
CA GLU A 77 -15.74 12.69 6.09
C GLU A 77 -15.32 13.86 5.18
N TYR A 78 -15.42 13.70 3.86
CA TYR A 78 -15.26 14.79 2.89
C TYR A 78 -16.54 15.08 2.09
N ASP A 79 -17.70 14.75 2.66
CA ASP A 79 -18.97 15.34 2.23
C ASP A 79 -19.20 16.62 3.07
N CYS A 80 -18.49 17.69 2.71
CA CYS A 80 -18.73 19.05 3.20
C CYS A 80 -18.87 20.01 2.01
#